data_AF-A0A0C5VJU2-F1
#
_entry.id   AF-A0A0C5VJU2-F1
#
_cell.length_a   1.000
_cell.length_b   1.000
_cell.length_c   1.000
_cell.angle_alpha   90.00
_cell.angle_beta   90.00
_cell.angle_gamma   90.00
#
_symmetry.space_group_name_H-M   'P 1'
#
loop_
_entity.id
_entity.type
_entity.pdbx_description
1 polymer ?
#
loop_
_entity_poly.entity_id
_entity_poly.type
_entity_poly.pdbx_seq_one_letter_code
_entity_poly.pdbx_strand_id
1 'polypeptide(L)'
;MQSSAQNISYQEIHESSLLSLDTLDFTFKTLRPINARAALEIQNLRQKGLRIAKGQTSHCHVDWDLDKVAEIIHLLTLAEAPKVHGEQICLTQTMEDWIKLGRQLLAS
;
A
#
# COMPACT_ATOMS: atom_id res chain seq x y z
N MET A 1 30.16 15.68 32.15
CA MET A 1 29.09 14.75 32.55
C MET A 1 28.04 14.77 31.46
N GLN A 2 27.99 13.72 30.66
CA GLN A 2 26.99 13.52 29.60
C GLN A 2 25.71 12.99 30.23
N SER A 3 24.56 13.57 29.87
CA SER A 3 23.25 12.92 29.99
C SER A 3 22.46 13.27 28.75
N SER A 4 22.66 12.47 27.71
CA SER A 4 21.81 12.42 26.54
C SER A 4 20.52 11.74 26.98
N ALA A 5 19.52 12.55 27.34
CA ALA A 5 18.16 12.07 27.52
C ALA A 5 17.73 11.35 26.24
N GLN A 6 17.30 10.11 26.42
CA GLN A 6 16.87 9.17 25.39
C GLN A 6 15.74 9.78 24.56
N ASN A 7 16.11 10.43 23.47
CA ASN A 7 15.21 10.72 22.36
C ASN A 7 15.15 9.42 21.56
N ILE A 8 14.27 8.50 21.98
CA ILE A 8 13.95 7.30 21.22
C ILE A 8 13.31 7.80 19.93
N SER A 9 14.17 7.98 18.93
CA SER A 9 13.82 8.42 17.59
C SER A 9 12.75 7.46 17.06
N TYR A 10 11.69 7.99 16.47
CA TYR A 10 10.68 7.29 15.67
C TYR A 10 11.29 6.61 14.42
N GLN A 11 12.52 6.11 14.50
CA GLN A 11 13.34 5.59 13.41
C GLN A 11 13.56 4.07 13.46
N GLU A 12 12.88 3.36 14.37
CA GLU A 12 12.67 1.91 14.26
C GLU A 12 11.24 1.59 13.78
N ILE A 13 10.63 2.50 13.03
CA ILE A 13 9.40 2.19 12.29
C ILE A 13 9.83 1.37 11.07
N HIS A 14 9.88 0.05 11.25
CA HIS A 14 9.48 -0.96 10.26
C HIS A 14 9.36 -0.40 8.82
N GLU A 15 10.46 -0.41 8.06
CA GLU A 15 10.40 -0.28 6.59
C GLU A 15 9.60 -1.43 5.95
N SER A 16 9.31 -2.48 6.72
CA SER A 16 8.38 -3.53 6.37
C SER A 16 6.98 -2.93 6.29
N SER A 17 6.41 -2.89 5.08
CA SER A 17 5.00 -2.59 4.78
C SER A 17 4.66 -1.19 4.27
N LEU A 18 5.48 -0.62 3.39
CA LEU A 18 5.16 0.63 2.69
C LEU A 18 4.59 0.38 1.28
N LEU A 19 3.56 1.15 0.92
CA LEU A 19 3.09 1.29 -0.46
C LEU A 19 3.03 2.76 -0.86
N SER A 20 3.25 3.05 -2.15
CA SER A 20 3.09 4.41 -2.66
C SER A 20 1.61 4.83 -2.68
N LEU A 21 1.36 6.13 -2.54
CA LEU A 21 0.01 6.68 -2.64
C LEU A 21 -0.59 6.48 -4.04
N ASP A 22 0.25 6.43 -5.07
CA ASP A 22 -0.16 6.17 -6.45
C ASP A 22 -0.60 4.71 -6.63
N THR A 23 0.15 3.76 -6.04
CA THR A 23 -0.23 2.34 -5.99
C THR A 23 -1.59 2.17 -5.31
N LEU A 24 -1.82 2.87 -4.19
CA LEU A 24 -3.12 2.84 -3.49
C LEU A 24 -4.25 3.48 -4.32
N ASP A 25 -3.99 4.61 -4.98
CA ASP A 25 -5.00 5.29 -5.81
C ASP A 25 -5.38 4.45 -7.05
N PHE A 26 -4.39 3.84 -7.70
CA PHE A 26 -4.62 2.93 -8.82
C PHE A 26 -5.38 1.68 -8.36
N THR A 27 -4.97 1.06 -7.25
CA THR A 27 -5.67 -0.09 -6.66
C THR A 27 -7.13 0.25 -6.36
N PHE A 28 -7.40 1.42 -5.77
CA PHE A 28 -8.76 1.88 -5.51
C PHE A 28 -9.60 1.96 -6.79
N LYS A 29 -9.08 2.62 -7.84
CA LYS A 29 -9.79 2.79 -9.12
C LYS A 29 -10.09 1.44 -9.78
N THR A 30 -9.12 0.54 -9.77
CA THR A 30 -9.23 -0.81 -10.35
C THR A 30 -10.24 -1.67 -9.59
N LEU A 31 -10.24 -1.63 -8.26
CA LEU A 31 -11.13 -2.46 -7.44
C LEU A 31 -12.54 -1.90 -7.30
N ARG A 32 -12.74 -0.59 -7.46
CA ARG A 32 -14.06 0.06 -7.31
C ARG A 32 -15.19 -0.62 -8.09
N PRO A 33 -15.02 -1.00 -9.37
CA PRO A 33 -16.08 -1.71 -10.12
C PRO A 33 -16.21 -3.20 -9.77
N ILE A 34 -15.24 -3.80 -9.08
CA ILE A 34 -15.16 -5.25 -8.82
C ILE A 34 -15.64 -5.59 -7.40
N ASN A 35 -15.11 -4.85 -6.41
CA ASN A 35 -15.36 -5.06 -5.00
C ASN A 35 -15.31 -3.72 -4.26
N ALA A 36 -16.50 -3.15 -4.03
CA ALA A 36 -16.65 -1.85 -3.37
C ALA A 36 -16.11 -1.85 -1.93
N ARG A 37 -16.16 -2.99 -1.23
CA ARG A 37 -15.67 -3.11 0.15
C ARG A 37 -14.15 -3.01 0.17
N ALA A 38 -13.46 -3.80 -0.65
CA ALA A 38 -12.00 -3.77 -0.75
C ALA A 38 -11.52 -2.38 -1.21
N ALA A 39 -12.20 -1.77 -2.19
CA ALA A 39 -11.90 -0.41 -2.63
C ALA A 39 -12.01 0.61 -1.48
N LEU A 40 -13.04 0.52 -0.63
CA LEU A 40 -13.18 1.40 0.53
C LEU A 40 -12.06 1.19 1.56
N GLU A 41 -11.65 -0.06 1.80
CA GLU A 41 -10.52 -0.39 2.68
C GLU A 41 -9.22 0.27 2.18
N ILE A 42 -8.96 0.22 0.86
CA ILE A 42 -7.82 0.91 0.22
C ILE A 42 -7.92 2.43 0.33
N GLN A 43 -9.11 2.99 0.12
CA GLN A 43 -9.34 4.44 0.25
C GLN A 43 -9.05 4.92 1.69
N ASN A 44 -9.44 4.12 2.69
CA ASN A 44 -9.17 4.42 4.10
C ASN A 44 -7.67 4.39 4.40
N LEU A 45 -6.91 3.42 3.88
CA LEU A 45 -5.44 3.41 3.98
C LEU A 45 -4.84 4.68 3.38
N ARG A 46 -5.24 5.04 2.15
CA ARG A 46 -4.76 6.26 1.48
C ARG A 46 -5.02 7.51 2.33
N GLN A 47 -6.22 7.66 2.90
CA GLN A 47 -6.54 8.80 3.75
C GLN A 47 -5.71 8.83 5.04
N LYS A 48 -5.47 7.67 5.67
CA LYS A 48 -4.58 7.57 6.84
C LYS A 48 -3.15 7.99 6.47
N GLY A 49 -2.62 7.48 5.37
CA GLY A 49 -1.29 7.85 4.85
C GLY A 49 -1.14 9.35 4.61
N LEU A 50 -2.11 9.96 3.94
CA LEU A 50 -2.12 11.41 3.70
C LEU A 50 -2.15 12.25 4.99
N ARG A 51 -2.89 11.80 6.02
CA ARG A 51 -2.95 12.50 7.31
C ARG A 51 -1.62 12.46 8.06
N ILE A 52 -0.90 11.34 7.97
CA ILE A 52 0.41 11.16 8.62
C ILE A 52 1.49 11.95 7.86
N ALA A 53 1.45 11.90 6.53
CA ALA A 53 2.50 12.44 5.67
C ALA A 53 2.67 13.96 5.73
N LYS A 54 1.69 14.75 6.21
CA LYS A 54 1.67 16.24 6.21
C LYS A 54 2.40 16.86 5.00
N GLY A 55 2.19 16.30 3.80
CA GLY A 55 2.74 16.79 2.53
C GLY A 55 4.16 16.36 2.16
N GLN A 56 4.82 15.44 2.86
CA GLN A 56 6.24 15.10 2.60
C GLN A 56 6.54 13.66 2.16
N THR A 57 5.68 12.67 2.45
CA THR A 57 5.97 11.26 2.06
C THR A 57 4.96 10.75 1.04
N SER A 58 5.45 10.34 -0.13
CA SER A 58 4.67 9.70 -1.20
C SER A 58 4.24 8.25 -0.87
N HIS A 59 4.50 7.78 0.35
CA HIS A 59 4.25 6.41 0.80
C HIS A 59 3.38 6.38 2.05
N CYS A 60 2.61 5.31 2.18
CA CYS A 60 1.74 5.00 3.30
C CYS A 60 2.14 3.65 3.89
N HIS A 61 2.18 3.58 5.22
CA HIS A 61 2.29 2.30 5.91
C HIS A 61 0.98 1.51 5.78
N VAL A 62 1.10 0.24 5.44
CA VAL A 62 -0.01 -0.70 5.32
C VAL A 62 0.03 -1.63 6.52
N ASP A 63 -0.80 -1.31 7.51
CA ASP A 63 -0.97 -2.12 8.72
C ASP A 63 -2.08 -3.16 8.49
N TRP A 64 -1.78 -4.17 7.68
CA TRP A 64 -2.67 -5.28 7.32
C TRP A 64 -1.96 -6.62 7.49
N ASP A 65 -2.75 -7.66 7.73
CA ASP A 65 -2.28 -9.04 7.71
C ASP A 65 -2.05 -9.56 6.27
N LEU A 66 -1.40 -10.72 6.19
CA LEU A 66 -1.10 -11.39 4.92
C LEU A 66 -2.35 -11.80 4.16
N ASP A 67 -3.42 -12.18 4.86
CA ASP A 67 -4.68 -12.59 4.24
C ASP A 67 -5.32 -11.43 3.49
N LYS A 68 -5.28 -10.22 4.06
CA LYS A 68 -5.75 -8.99 3.42
C LYS A 68 -4.91 -8.63 2.21
N VAL A 69 -3.59 -8.76 2.28
CA VAL A 69 -2.72 -8.52 1.12
C VAL A 69 -3.01 -9.54 0.01
N ALA A 70 -3.18 -10.82 0.36
CA ALA A 70 -3.54 -11.86 -0.59
C ALA A 70 -4.92 -11.62 -1.24
N GLU A 71 -5.91 -11.15 -0.47
CA GLU A 71 -7.22 -10.75 -0.98
C GLU A 71 -7.10 -9.67 -2.06
N ILE A 72 -6.30 -8.63 -1.82
CA ILE A 72 -6.10 -7.55 -2.80
C ILE A 72 -5.40 -8.05 -4.07
N ILE A 73 -4.34 -8.86 -3.93
CA ILE A 73 -3.64 -9.44 -5.09
C ILE A 73 -4.63 -10.27 -5.91
N HIS A 74 -5.43 -11.12 -5.25
CA HIS A 74 -6.43 -11.93 -5.94
C HIS A 74 -7.46 -11.06 -6.68
N LEU A 75 -8.02 -10.04 -6.04
CA LEU A 75 -8.98 -9.15 -6.68
C LEU A 75 -8.37 -8.39 -7.88
N LEU A 76 -7.10 -8.00 -7.80
CA LEU A 76 -6.38 -7.40 -8.93
C LEU A 76 -6.19 -8.39 -10.09
N THR A 77 -5.96 -9.68 -9.82
CA THR A 77 -5.86 -10.71 -10.87
C THR A 77 -7.18 -10.95 -11.60
N LEU A 78 -8.30 -10.70 -10.93
CA LEU A 78 -9.64 -10.83 -11.51
C LEU A 78 -10.08 -9.59 -12.30
N ALA A 79 -9.35 -8.47 -12.18
CA ALA A 79 -9.68 -7.26 -12.91
C ALA A 79 -9.52 -7.47 -14.41
N GLU A 80 -10.47 -6.94 -15.20
CA GLU A 80 -10.34 -6.96 -16.66
C GLU A 80 -9.05 -6.22 -17.06
N ALA A 81 -8.26 -6.83 -17.93
CA ALA A 81 -7.02 -6.24 -18.41
C ALA A 81 -7.33 -4.88 -19.07
N PRO A 82 -6.65 -3.79 -18.67
CA PRO A 82 -6.89 -2.48 -19.27
C PRO A 82 -6.65 -2.52 -20.78
N LYS A 83 -7.45 -1.79 -21.56
CA LYS A 83 -7.28 -1.72 -23.03
C LYS A 83 -6.19 -0.74 -23.45
N VAL A 84 -5.86 0.20 -22.58
CA VAL A 84 -4.85 1.22 -22.81
C VAL A 84 -3.50 0.72 -22.30
N HIS A 85 -2.47 0.75 -23.15
CA HIS A 85 -1.14 0.22 -22.82
C HIS A 85 -0.55 0.85 -21.54
N GLY A 86 -0.72 2.16 -21.34
CA GLY A 86 -0.25 2.83 -20.11
C GLY A 86 -0.92 2.30 -18.85
N GLU A 87 -2.22 1.99 -18.90
CA GLU A 87 -2.95 1.44 -17.74
C GLU A 87 -2.55 -0.01 -17.46
N GLN A 88 -2.20 -0.80 -18.49
CA GLN A 88 -1.64 -2.15 -18.31
C GLN A 88 -0.30 -2.12 -17.57
N ILE A 89 0.58 -1.17 -17.93
CA ILE A 89 1.85 -0.95 -17.23
C ILE A 89 1.58 -0.61 -15.76
N CYS A 90 0.67 0.33 -15.50
CA CYS A 90 0.30 0.71 -14.13
C CYS A 90 -0.27 -0.47 -13.32
N LEU A 91 -1.12 -1.31 -13.92
CA LEU A 91 -1.67 -2.49 -13.25
C LEU A 91 -0.57 -3.50 -12.90
N THR A 92 0.35 -3.73 -13.83
CA THR A 92 1.48 -4.66 -13.63
C THR A 92 2.35 -4.17 -12.47
N GLN A 93 2.75 -2.89 -12.49
CA GLN A 93 3.53 -2.29 -11.42
C GLN A 93 2.79 -2.34 -10.07
N THR A 94 1.49 -2.04 -10.08
CA THR A 94 0.64 -2.12 -8.89
C THR A 94 0.66 -3.53 -8.30
N MET A 95 0.46 -4.56 -9.13
CA MET A 95 0.52 -5.95 -8.69
C MET A 95 1.89 -6.33 -8.13
N GLU A 96 2.97 -5.89 -8.76
CA GLU A 96 4.34 -6.13 -8.25
C GLU A 96 4.56 -5.51 -6.86
N ASP A 97 4.06 -4.30 -6.64
CA ASP A 97 4.21 -3.63 -5.35
C ASP A 97 3.44 -4.35 -4.25
N TRP A 98 2.22 -4.84 -4.52
CA TRP A 98 1.47 -5.68 -3.58
C TRP A 98 2.15 -7.03 -3.30
N ILE A 99 2.77 -7.65 -4.30
CA ILE A 99 3.55 -8.88 -4.12
C ILE A 99 4.79 -8.63 -3.25
N LYS A 100 5.50 -7.51 -3.49
CA LYS A 100 6.64 -7.11 -2.66
C LYS A 100 6.22 -6.90 -1.20
N LEU A 101 5.11 -6.19 -0.98
CA LEU A 101 4.52 -6.02 0.35
C LEU A 101 4.26 -7.37 1.03
N GLY A 102 3.57 -8.30 0.35
CA GLY A 102 3.27 -9.62 0.90
C GLY A 102 4.53 -10.42 1.25
N ARG A 103 5.59 -10.34 0.43
CA ARG A 103 6.87 -11.00 0.71
C ARG A 103 7.59 -10.40 1.92
N GLN A 104 7.53 -9.08 2.10
CA GLN A 104 8.11 -8.42 3.26
C GLN A 104 7.41 -8.85 4.56
N LEU A 105 6.08 -8.89 4.54
CA LEU A 105 5.26 -9.34 5.67
C LEU A 105 5.47 -10.83 6.02
N LEU A 106 5.83 -11.67 5.05
CA LEU A 106 6.19 -13.08 5.30
C LEU A 106 7.57 -13.25 5.93
N ALA A 107 8.46 -12.27 5.78
CA ALA A 107 9.85 -12.35 6.23
C ALA A 107 10.08 -11.71 7.62
N SER A 108 9.09 -10.97 8.13
CA SER A 108 9.06 -10.34 9.46
C SER A 108 8.48 -11.27 10.52
#